data_AF-A0A1I7MZM7-F1
#
_entry.id   AF-A0A1I7MZM7-F1
#
_cell.length_a   1.000
_cell.length_b   1.000
_cell.length_c   1.000
_cell.angle_alpha   90.00
_cell.angle_beta   90.00
_cell.angle_gamma   90.00
#
_symmetry.space_group_name_H-M   'P 1'
#
loop_
_entity.id
_entity.type
_entity.pdbx_description
1 polymer ?
#
loop_
_entity_poly.entity_id
_entity_poly.type
_entity_poly.pdbx_seq_one_letter_code
_entity_poly.pdbx_strand_id
1 'polypeptide(L)'
;MKRSVYLQPSAIFWDRSSRRAIDEAEVPEWKGLPLAGTRLSFAALDVLTRASPETKRRKVILGDAFSGDWGREALSAADILQELSEPRARVAGLSLERPRIMGIVNVTPDSFSDGGQFATTEAAIAQGLRLVEEGADILDIGGESTRPNADTVALDEELRRVIPVVEGLRAKTDAVISVDTRKAEVMRRAAAAGADILNDVSAFTHDPEALEVAAETGLPIVLMHAQGDPKTMNENPQYDDVVLDVFDYLEGRIQACVAAGIPKAKIVADPGIGFGKHLHHNVAVMAGLSLYHGLGVPLLLGVSRKKMIGQLCNVEDAKDRVPGSLACAIAGIAAGVQFVRVHDVKETKQAIEVWRACAAGTEKGLD
;
A
#
# COMPACT_ATOMS: atom_id res chain seq x y z
N MET A 1 7.95 17.58 11.04
CA MET A 1 9.34 18.07 10.91
C MET A 1 10.00 17.18 9.86
N LYS A 2 10.60 17.72 8.79
CA LYS A 2 11.21 16.89 7.74
C LYS A 2 12.45 16.17 8.28
N ARG A 3 12.65 14.89 7.94
CA ARG A 3 13.89 14.18 8.29
C ARG A 3 15.07 14.76 7.51
N SER A 4 16.25 14.72 8.12
CA SER A 4 17.50 15.04 7.42
C SER A 4 18.06 13.84 6.66
N VAL A 5 17.79 12.62 7.15
CA VAL A 5 18.33 11.36 6.64
C VAL A 5 17.21 10.35 6.40
N TYR A 6 17.29 9.65 5.28
CA TYR A 6 16.39 8.55 4.90
C TYR A 6 17.22 7.36 4.45
N LEU A 7 16.71 6.15 4.74
CA LEU A 7 17.37 4.91 4.39
C LEU A 7 16.48 4.12 3.44
N GLN A 8 17.01 3.79 2.27
CA GLN A 8 16.35 2.96 1.27
C GLN A 8 17.05 1.60 1.20
N PRO A 9 16.40 0.51 1.65
CA PRO A 9 16.87 -0.85 1.40
C PRO A 9 17.09 -1.11 -0.08
N SER A 10 18.26 -1.65 -0.41
CA SER A 10 18.64 -2.11 -1.75
C SER A 10 19.39 -3.45 -1.66
N ALA A 11 19.64 -4.07 -2.81
CA ALA A 11 20.09 -5.47 -2.87
C ALA A 11 19.17 -6.37 -2.03
N ILE A 12 17.87 -6.28 -2.30
CA ILE A 12 16.83 -7.07 -1.62
C ILE A 12 16.80 -8.47 -2.22
N PHE A 13 16.74 -9.49 -1.38
CA PHE A 13 16.74 -10.89 -1.78
C PHE A 13 15.82 -11.72 -0.87
N TRP A 14 15.41 -12.89 -1.35
CA TRP A 14 14.65 -13.84 -0.56
C TRP A 14 15.57 -14.53 0.47
N ASP A 15 15.23 -14.43 1.75
CA ASP A 15 15.98 -15.11 2.81
C ASP A 15 15.69 -16.63 2.79
N ARG A 16 16.71 -17.38 2.39
CA ARG A 16 16.69 -18.85 2.30
C ARG A 16 17.22 -19.52 3.57
N SER A 17 17.68 -18.77 4.57
CA SER A 17 18.37 -19.30 5.74
C SER A 17 17.47 -20.16 6.65
N SER A 18 16.15 -20.03 6.54
CA SER A 18 15.16 -20.93 7.17
C SER A 18 15.07 -22.34 6.55
N ARG A 19 15.78 -22.62 5.44
CA ARG A 19 15.87 -23.96 4.83
C ARG A 19 16.88 -24.91 5.48
N ARG A 20 17.53 -24.54 6.59
CA ARG A 20 18.53 -25.41 7.26
C ARG A 20 17.88 -26.60 7.98
N ALA A 21 17.31 -27.50 7.20
CA ALA A 21 17.17 -28.90 7.50
C ALA A 21 17.53 -29.62 6.20
N ILE A 22 18.78 -30.10 6.11
CA ILE A 22 19.39 -31.07 5.19
C ILE A 22 20.84 -30.60 4.90
N ASP A 23 21.78 -31.15 5.68
CA ASP A 23 23.17 -31.50 5.32
C ASP A 23 24.19 -30.49 4.78
N GLU A 24 24.31 -29.26 5.30
CA GLU A 24 25.52 -28.46 5.05
C GLU A 24 26.06 -27.77 6.32
N ALA A 25 27.37 -27.93 6.54
CA ALA A 25 28.11 -27.43 7.70
C ALA A 25 27.97 -25.91 7.90
N GLU A 26 28.06 -25.45 9.15
CA GLU A 26 27.96 -24.04 9.54
C GLU A 26 29.06 -23.17 8.90
N VAL A 27 28.78 -22.63 7.73
CA VAL A 27 29.48 -21.43 7.26
C VAL A 27 28.81 -20.22 7.94
N PRO A 28 29.57 -19.37 8.66
CA PRO A 28 29.07 -18.13 9.24
C PRO A 28 28.88 -17.10 8.11
N GLU A 29 27.87 -17.31 7.28
CA GLU A 29 27.49 -16.38 6.22
C GLU A 29 26.68 -15.23 6.82
N TRP A 30 27.10 -14.00 6.56
CA TRP A 30 26.34 -12.80 6.92
C TRP A 30 25.00 -12.80 6.17
N LYS A 31 23.88 -12.64 6.89
CA LYS A 31 22.52 -12.96 6.40
C LYS A 31 21.70 -11.76 5.88
N GLY A 32 22.30 -10.58 5.74
CA GLY A 32 21.52 -9.35 5.52
C GLY A 32 20.69 -8.96 6.74
N LEU A 33 19.86 -7.92 6.58
CA LEU A 33 18.84 -7.55 7.56
C LEU A 33 17.44 -7.87 7.00
N PRO A 34 16.49 -8.37 7.82
CA PRO A 34 15.14 -8.64 7.35
C PRO A 34 14.46 -7.35 6.90
N LEU A 35 13.54 -7.45 5.94
CA LEU A 35 12.75 -6.32 5.46
C LEU A 35 11.30 -6.45 5.94
N ALA A 36 10.91 -5.60 6.90
CA ALA A 36 9.57 -5.52 7.48
C ALA A 36 9.03 -6.88 8.00
N GLY A 37 9.94 -7.75 8.47
CA GLY A 37 9.67 -9.15 8.86
C GLY A 37 9.03 -10.04 7.79
N THR A 38 9.15 -9.68 6.52
CA THR A 38 8.79 -10.56 5.40
C THR A 38 9.85 -11.64 5.19
N ARG A 39 9.66 -12.50 4.18
CA ARG A 39 10.71 -13.44 3.71
C ARG A 39 11.84 -12.74 2.93
N LEU A 40 11.84 -11.42 2.84
CA LEU A 40 12.87 -10.64 2.17
C LEU A 40 13.88 -10.12 3.19
N SER A 41 15.14 -10.06 2.77
CA SER A 41 16.23 -9.38 3.47
C SER A 41 16.93 -8.43 2.51
N PHE A 42 17.68 -7.46 3.03
CA PHE A 42 18.45 -6.51 2.24
C PHE A 42 19.93 -6.51 2.65
N ALA A 43 20.80 -6.34 1.65
CA ALA A 43 22.25 -6.36 1.86
C ALA A 43 22.90 -4.97 1.84
N ALA A 44 22.19 -3.96 1.35
CA ALA A 44 22.71 -2.61 1.19
C ALA A 44 21.63 -1.56 1.48
N LEU A 45 22.09 -0.34 1.70
CA LEU A 45 21.27 0.84 1.91
C LEU A 45 21.73 1.95 0.99
N ASP A 46 20.80 2.58 0.31
CA ASP A 46 21.04 3.94 -0.16
C ASP A 46 20.67 4.89 0.99
N VAL A 47 21.66 5.65 1.46
CA VAL A 47 21.49 6.71 2.45
C VAL A 47 21.25 8.00 1.69
N LEU A 48 20.07 8.60 1.89
CA LEU A 48 19.67 9.85 1.28
C LEU A 48 19.73 10.95 2.34
N THR A 49 20.46 12.02 2.06
CA THR A 49 20.52 13.21 2.92
C THR A 49 19.90 14.37 2.17
N ARG A 50 18.84 14.95 2.73
CA ARG A 50 18.19 16.13 2.12
C ARG A 50 19.15 17.31 2.19
N ALA A 51 19.52 17.84 1.04
CA ALA A 51 20.38 19.01 0.92
C ALA A 51 19.85 19.92 -0.20
N SER A 52 20.18 21.22 -0.12
CA SER A 52 19.91 22.18 -1.18
C SER A 52 21.23 22.46 -1.92
N PRO A 53 21.25 22.46 -3.26
CA PRO A 53 20.11 22.35 -4.18
C PRO A 53 19.62 20.91 -4.46
N GLU A 54 20.40 19.88 -4.12
CA GLU A 54 20.08 18.49 -4.50
C GLU A 54 20.27 17.51 -3.33
N THR A 55 19.36 16.52 -3.23
CA THR A 55 19.47 15.38 -2.32
C THR A 55 20.74 14.59 -2.61
N LYS A 56 21.57 14.38 -1.59
CA LYS A 56 22.78 13.55 -1.71
C LYS A 56 22.42 12.10 -1.48
N ARG A 57 22.97 11.20 -2.29
CA ARG A 57 22.82 9.75 -2.16
C ARG A 57 24.18 9.08 -2.04
N ARG A 58 24.34 8.21 -1.05
CA ARG A 58 25.50 7.31 -0.94
C ARG A 58 25.03 5.89 -0.68
N LYS A 59 25.69 4.91 -1.29
CA LYS A 59 25.42 3.50 -1.05
C LYS A 59 26.29 2.97 0.08
N VAL A 60 25.69 2.20 0.97
CA VAL A 60 26.33 1.55 2.11
C VAL A 60 26.04 0.07 2.01
N ILE A 61 27.08 -0.76 1.91
CA ILE A 61 26.95 -2.21 2.01
C ILE A 61 27.02 -2.55 3.49
N LEU A 62 26.01 -3.24 4.01
CA LEU A 62 25.90 -3.46 5.46
C LEU A 62 27.05 -4.32 6.00
N GLY A 63 27.58 -5.27 5.22
CA GLY A 63 28.78 -6.03 5.58
C GLY A 63 29.99 -5.15 5.88
N ASP A 64 30.12 -4.01 5.19
CA ASP A 64 31.18 -3.02 5.38
C ASP A 64 30.80 -1.93 6.40
N ALA A 65 29.51 -1.81 6.74
CA ALA A 65 29.02 -0.73 7.56
C ALA A 65 29.17 -1.00 9.07
N PHE A 66 29.26 -2.27 9.48
CA PHE A 66 29.58 -2.65 10.86
C PHE A 66 31.06 -2.45 11.23
N SER A 67 31.92 -2.06 10.27
CA SER A 67 33.33 -1.73 10.50
C SER A 67 33.64 -0.23 10.41
N GLY A 68 32.65 0.62 10.07
CA GLY A 68 32.81 2.07 9.89
C GLY A 68 32.20 2.91 11.02
N ASP A 69 32.81 4.06 11.31
CA ASP A 69 32.30 5.04 12.27
C ASP A 69 31.14 5.85 11.65
N TRP A 70 29.94 5.73 12.23
CA TRP A 70 28.71 6.38 11.74
C TRP A 70 28.55 7.84 12.22
N GLY A 71 29.47 8.36 13.03
CA GLY A 71 29.47 9.76 13.48
C GLY A 71 28.20 10.17 14.25
N ARG A 72 27.89 11.48 14.26
CA ARG A 72 26.79 12.07 15.06
C ARG A 72 25.36 11.75 14.56
N GLU A 73 25.20 11.12 13.40
CA GLU A 73 23.89 10.71 12.83
C GLU A 73 23.54 9.24 13.13
N ALA A 74 24.40 8.54 13.89
CA ALA A 74 24.29 7.10 14.17
C ALA A 74 22.99 6.70 14.90
N LEU A 75 22.48 7.52 15.83
CA LEU A 75 21.26 7.20 16.59
C LEU A 75 20.01 7.24 15.70
N SER A 76 19.87 8.26 14.85
CA SER A 76 18.74 8.33 13.91
C SER A 76 18.78 7.22 12.86
N ALA A 77 19.96 6.78 12.44
CA ALA A 77 20.08 5.66 11.51
C ALA A 77 19.68 4.32 12.16
N ALA A 78 20.02 4.12 13.45
CA ALA A 78 19.67 2.92 14.19
C ALA A 78 18.15 2.74 14.35
N ASP A 79 17.43 3.82 14.71
CA ASP A 79 15.97 3.78 14.82
C ASP A 79 15.32 3.44 13.46
N ILE A 80 15.80 4.05 12.37
CA ILE A 80 15.29 3.74 11.02
C ILE A 80 15.60 2.31 10.62
N LEU A 81 16.80 1.78 10.93
CA LEU A 81 17.16 0.39 10.68
C LEU A 81 16.24 -0.58 11.42
N GLN A 82 15.84 -0.25 12.65
CA GLN A 82 14.86 -1.00 13.40
C GLN A 82 13.49 -0.98 12.68
N GLU A 83 12.99 0.20 12.32
CA GLU A 83 11.72 0.35 11.60
C GLU A 83 11.70 -0.38 10.25
N LEU A 84 12.83 -0.44 9.55
CA LEU A 84 13.01 -1.19 8.31
C LEU A 84 12.96 -2.71 8.53
N SER A 85 13.39 -3.19 9.70
CA SER A 85 13.61 -4.62 9.98
C SER A 85 12.47 -5.28 10.72
N GLU A 86 11.73 -4.52 11.54
CA GLU A 86 10.70 -5.04 12.42
C GLU A 86 9.55 -5.73 11.67
N PRO A 87 9.10 -6.92 12.12
CA PRO A 87 7.91 -7.55 11.59
C PRO A 87 6.68 -6.67 11.76
N ARG A 88 5.88 -6.60 10.70
CA ARG A 88 4.62 -5.86 10.75
C ARG A 88 3.55 -6.64 11.52
N ALA A 89 2.80 -5.93 12.35
CA ALA A 89 1.65 -6.46 13.05
C ALA A 89 0.56 -6.94 12.07
N ARG A 90 -0.33 -7.80 12.54
CA ARG A 90 -1.50 -8.22 11.76
C ARG A 90 -2.43 -7.05 11.55
N VAL A 91 -2.97 -6.91 10.34
CA VAL A 91 -3.97 -5.88 9.99
C VAL A 91 -5.29 -6.59 9.71
N ALA A 92 -6.36 -6.18 10.40
CA ALA A 92 -7.67 -6.83 10.32
C ALA A 92 -7.59 -8.37 10.48
N GLY A 93 -6.71 -8.83 11.38
CA GLY A 93 -6.50 -10.26 11.60
C GLY A 93 -5.67 -10.97 10.52
N LEU A 94 -5.19 -10.31 9.46
CA LEU A 94 -4.33 -10.91 8.42
C LEU A 94 -2.85 -10.91 8.81
N SER A 95 -2.17 -12.05 8.68
CA SER A 95 -0.69 -12.12 8.78
C SER A 95 -0.04 -11.45 7.56
N LEU A 96 1.10 -10.79 7.74
CA LEU A 96 1.83 -10.11 6.66
C LEU A 96 3.11 -10.86 6.24
N GLU A 97 3.21 -12.15 6.55
CA GLU A 97 4.30 -13.04 6.10
C GLU A 97 4.29 -13.28 4.58
N ARG A 98 3.13 -13.08 3.94
CA ARG A 98 2.97 -13.07 2.48
C ARG A 98 2.25 -11.79 2.03
N PRO A 99 2.45 -11.38 0.76
CA PRO A 99 1.65 -10.31 0.18
C PRO A 99 0.16 -10.64 0.23
N ARG A 100 -0.65 -9.60 0.48
CA ARG A 100 -2.11 -9.64 0.55
C ARG A 100 -2.71 -8.93 -0.64
N ILE A 101 -3.74 -9.55 -1.22
CA ILE A 101 -4.42 -9.02 -2.39
C ILE A 101 -5.70 -8.33 -1.96
N MET A 102 -5.79 -7.02 -2.25
CA MET A 102 -6.98 -6.22 -2.04
C MET A 102 -7.70 -6.04 -3.39
N GLY A 103 -8.85 -6.69 -3.55
CA GLY A 103 -9.68 -6.66 -4.75
C GLY A 103 -10.63 -5.46 -4.76
N ILE A 104 -10.66 -4.71 -5.85
CA ILE A 104 -11.47 -3.48 -5.97
C ILE A 104 -12.92 -3.83 -6.34
N VAL A 105 -13.88 -3.32 -5.55
CA VAL A 105 -15.33 -3.37 -5.81
C VAL A 105 -15.87 -1.94 -5.91
N ASN A 106 -15.90 -1.40 -7.12
CA ASN A 106 -16.46 -0.07 -7.35
C ASN A 106 -17.99 -0.14 -7.47
N VAL A 107 -18.71 0.63 -6.66
CA VAL A 107 -20.17 0.72 -6.66
C VAL A 107 -20.59 2.05 -7.30
N THR A 108 -20.22 2.25 -8.57
CA THR A 108 -20.60 3.44 -9.34
C THR A 108 -21.51 3.05 -10.51
N PRO A 109 -22.45 3.92 -10.92
CA PRO A 109 -23.38 3.63 -12.03
C PRO A 109 -22.68 3.22 -13.33
N ASP A 110 -21.55 3.86 -13.64
CA ASP A 110 -20.77 3.58 -14.85
C ASP A 110 -20.06 2.21 -14.82
N SER A 111 -19.97 1.56 -13.65
CA SER A 111 -19.30 0.28 -13.49
C SER A 111 -20.21 -0.93 -13.81
N PHE A 112 -21.53 -0.73 -13.83
CA PHE A 112 -22.52 -1.79 -14.07
C PHE A 112 -23.61 -1.24 -15.01
N SER A 113 -23.31 -1.25 -16.31
CA SER A 113 -23.99 -0.43 -17.32
C SER A 113 -25.46 -0.76 -17.64
N ASP A 114 -26.16 -1.64 -16.92
CA ASP A 114 -27.44 -2.19 -17.40
C ASP A 114 -28.56 -2.38 -16.35
N GLY A 115 -28.50 -1.78 -15.15
CA GLY A 115 -29.54 -1.99 -14.13
C GLY A 115 -29.71 -0.86 -13.10
N GLY A 116 -30.92 -0.76 -12.51
CA GLY A 116 -31.21 0.20 -11.43
C GLY A 116 -30.42 -0.05 -10.14
N GLN A 117 -30.63 0.78 -9.10
CA GLN A 117 -29.83 0.79 -7.86
C GLN A 117 -29.72 -0.57 -7.14
N PHE A 118 -30.80 -1.35 -7.11
CA PHE A 118 -30.76 -2.71 -6.55
C PHE A 118 -29.85 -3.61 -7.38
N ALA A 119 -30.05 -3.65 -8.70
CA ALA A 119 -29.22 -4.43 -9.61
C ALA A 119 -27.72 -4.06 -9.49
N THR A 120 -27.38 -2.80 -9.22
CA THR A 120 -25.99 -2.39 -8.94
C THR A 120 -25.45 -2.93 -7.61
N THR A 121 -26.30 -3.05 -6.58
CA THR A 121 -25.94 -3.62 -5.27
C THR A 121 -25.70 -5.13 -5.38
N GLU A 122 -26.65 -5.88 -5.97
CA GLU A 122 -26.50 -7.32 -6.14
C GLU A 122 -25.32 -7.67 -7.05
N ALA A 123 -25.08 -6.87 -8.11
CA ALA A 123 -23.92 -7.04 -8.98
C ALA A 123 -22.60 -6.80 -8.23
N ALA A 124 -22.51 -5.76 -7.39
CA ALA A 124 -21.34 -5.48 -6.57
C ALA A 124 -21.07 -6.60 -5.55
N ILE A 125 -22.10 -7.11 -4.88
CA ILE A 125 -21.98 -8.26 -3.96
C ILE A 125 -21.49 -9.50 -4.74
N ALA A 126 -22.10 -9.80 -5.89
CA ALA A 126 -21.69 -10.92 -6.72
C ALA A 126 -20.24 -10.78 -7.21
N GLN A 127 -19.82 -9.56 -7.56
CA GLN A 127 -18.42 -9.28 -7.90
C GLN A 127 -17.49 -9.52 -6.71
N GLY A 128 -17.81 -8.99 -5.52
CA GLY A 128 -16.99 -9.22 -4.33
C GLY A 128 -16.81 -10.71 -4.03
N LEU A 129 -17.88 -11.51 -4.11
CA LEU A 129 -17.80 -12.96 -3.93
C LEU A 129 -16.90 -13.63 -4.98
N ARG A 130 -16.99 -13.23 -6.25
CA ARG A 130 -16.08 -13.73 -7.30
C ARG A 130 -14.62 -13.38 -7.00
N LEU A 131 -14.33 -12.17 -6.53
CA LEU A 131 -12.95 -11.78 -6.17
C LEU A 131 -12.42 -12.62 -5.00
N VAL A 132 -13.26 -13.00 -4.04
CA VAL A 132 -12.88 -13.94 -2.97
C VAL A 132 -12.53 -15.31 -3.55
N GLU A 133 -13.34 -15.84 -4.47
CA GLU A 133 -13.06 -17.11 -5.17
C GLU A 133 -11.75 -17.05 -5.97
N GLU A 134 -11.45 -15.90 -6.58
CA GLU A 134 -10.20 -15.64 -7.29
C GLU A 134 -8.98 -15.51 -6.35
N GLY A 135 -9.22 -15.29 -5.04
CA GLY A 135 -8.23 -15.28 -3.99
C GLY A 135 -7.89 -13.89 -3.43
N ALA A 136 -8.82 -12.94 -3.48
CA ALA A 136 -8.69 -11.70 -2.73
C ALA A 136 -8.69 -11.99 -1.22
N ASP A 137 -7.74 -11.39 -0.50
CA ASP A 137 -7.70 -11.41 0.96
C ASP A 137 -8.61 -10.31 1.55
N ILE A 138 -8.76 -9.21 0.82
CA ILE A 138 -9.54 -8.03 1.21
C ILE A 138 -10.41 -7.60 0.03
N LEU A 139 -11.66 -7.23 0.29
CA LEU A 139 -12.54 -6.55 -0.66
C LEU A 139 -12.58 -5.06 -0.32
N ASP A 140 -12.27 -4.19 -1.28
CA ASP A 140 -12.26 -2.73 -1.08
C ASP A 140 -13.41 -2.07 -1.83
N ILE A 141 -14.40 -1.61 -1.06
CA ILE A 141 -15.69 -1.13 -1.56
C ILE A 141 -15.64 0.39 -1.66
N GLY A 142 -15.80 0.94 -2.86
CA GLY A 142 -15.80 2.38 -3.10
C GLY A 142 -17.08 2.86 -3.80
N GLY A 143 -17.79 3.82 -3.19
CA GLY A 143 -19.01 4.42 -3.77
C GLY A 143 -18.77 5.71 -4.56
N GLU A 144 -17.56 6.27 -4.43
CA GLU A 144 -17.11 7.50 -5.08
C GLU A 144 -15.89 7.22 -5.98
N SER A 145 -15.91 7.73 -7.21
CA SER A 145 -14.75 7.65 -8.08
C SER A 145 -13.72 8.67 -7.64
N THR A 146 -12.51 8.22 -7.29
CA THR A 146 -11.37 9.09 -6.97
C THR A 146 -10.47 9.36 -8.19
N ARG A 147 -10.96 9.03 -9.40
CA ARG A 147 -10.25 9.31 -10.66
C ARG A 147 -10.11 10.82 -10.87
N PRO A 148 -9.05 11.28 -11.56
CA PRO A 148 -8.92 12.69 -11.92
C PRO A 148 -10.18 13.20 -12.63
N ASN A 149 -10.65 14.39 -12.25
CA ASN A 149 -11.86 15.06 -12.76
C ASN A 149 -13.20 14.38 -12.42
N ALA A 150 -13.24 13.38 -11.55
CA ALA A 150 -14.51 12.82 -11.10
C ALA A 150 -15.32 13.83 -10.27
N ASP A 151 -16.64 13.78 -10.39
CA ASP A 151 -17.53 14.57 -9.56
C ASP A 151 -17.68 13.97 -8.16
N THR A 152 -17.71 14.85 -7.18
CA THR A 152 -17.99 14.49 -5.79
C THR A 152 -19.41 13.96 -5.66
N VAL A 153 -19.55 12.81 -5.02
CA VAL A 153 -20.84 12.19 -4.77
C VAL A 153 -21.44 12.80 -3.50
N ALA A 154 -22.76 13.06 -3.46
CA ALA A 154 -23.41 13.52 -2.23
C ALA A 154 -23.33 12.44 -1.14
N LEU A 155 -23.29 12.83 0.14
CA LEU A 155 -23.20 11.89 1.28
C LEU A 155 -24.28 10.80 1.22
N ASP A 156 -25.55 11.18 1.07
CA ASP A 156 -26.66 10.23 1.02
C ASP A 156 -26.60 9.26 -0.17
N GLU A 157 -25.98 9.69 -1.27
CA GLU A 157 -25.79 8.85 -2.45
C GLU A 157 -24.66 7.84 -2.23
N GLU A 158 -23.54 8.24 -1.61
CA GLU A 158 -22.46 7.32 -1.28
C GLU A 158 -22.91 6.29 -0.23
N LEU A 159 -23.64 6.72 0.81
CA LEU A 159 -24.24 5.81 1.80
C LEU A 159 -25.16 4.77 1.14
N ARG A 160 -26.03 5.21 0.22
CA ARG A 160 -26.94 4.32 -0.51
C ARG A 160 -26.20 3.30 -1.39
N ARG A 161 -25.01 3.62 -1.88
CA ARG A 161 -24.17 2.72 -2.69
C ARG A 161 -23.38 1.74 -1.82
N VAL A 162 -22.73 2.24 -0.78
CA VAL A 162 -21.72 1.48 -0.03
C VAL A 162 -22.35 0.56 1.01
N ILE A 163 -23.27 1.08 1.83
CA ILE A 163 -23.73 0.36 3.03
C ILE A 163 -24.44 -0.96 2.70
N PRO A 164 -25.39 -1.03 1.74
CA PRO A 164 -26.04 -2.29 1.39
C PRO A 164 -25.07 -3.36 0.85
N VAL A 165 -24.01 -2.94 0.16
CA VAL A 165 -22.98 -3.84 -0.36
C VAL A 165 -22.13 -4.41 0.78
N VAL A 166 -21.74 -3.58 1.75
CA VAL A 166 -21.01 -4.02 2.94
C VAL A 166 -21.84 -5.04 3.74
N GLU A 167 -23.10 -4.73 4.05
CA GLU A 167 -24.00 -5.64 4.79
C GLU A 167 -24.21 -6.96 4.02
N GLY A 168 -24.45 -6.87 2.71
CA GLY A 168 -24.70 -8.02 1.85
C GLY A 168 -23.48 -8.93 1.67
N LEU A 169 -22.27 -8.37 1.62
CA LEU A 169 -21.02 -9.14 1.60
C LEU A 169 -20.75 -9.75 2.97
N ARG A 170 -20.90 -8.98 4.05
CA ARG A 170 -20.63 -9.45 5.41
C ARG A 170 -21.51 -10.63 5.81
N ALA A 171 -22.74 -10.68 5.30
CA ALA A 171 -23.66 -11.81 5.48
C ALA A 171 -23.29 -13.09 4.70
N LYS A 172 -22.37 -13.01 3.73
CA LYS A 172 -22.07 -14.11 2.77
C LYS A 172 -20.62 -14.56 2.75
N THR A 173 -19.68 -13.79 3.29
CA THR A 173 -18.25 -14.14 3.31
C THR A 173 -17.56 -13.61 4.57
N ASP A 174 -16.49 -14.32 4.99
CA ASP A 174 -15.56 -13.92 6.06
C ASP A 174 -14.35 -13.14 5.57
N ALA A 175 -14.29 -12.82 4.28
CA ALA A 175 -13.25 -11.95 3.74
C ALA A 175 -13.26 -10.58 4.43
N VAL A 176 -12.07 -10.01 4.61
CA VAL A 176 -11.91 -8.67 5.19
C VAL A 176 -12.53 -7.64 4.27
N ILE A 177 -13.34 -6.74 4.82
CA ILE A 177 -14.02 -5.68 4.08
C ILE A 177 -13.36 -4.33 4.39
N SER A 178 -12.79 -3.70 3.37
CA SER A 178 -12.29 -2.33 3.39
C SER A 178 -13.31 -1.40 2.73
N VAL A 179 -13.47 -0.19 3.26
CA VAL A 179 -14.29 0.85 2.63
C VAL A 179 -13.41 2.04 2.22
N ASP A 180 -13.40 2.34 0.92
CA ASP A 180 -12.71 3.45 0.28
C ASP A 180 -13.61 4.69 0.33
N THR A 181 -13.38 5.55 1.32
CA THR A 181 -14.16 6.78 1.53
C THR A 181 -13.35 7.86 2.22
N ARG A 182 -13.76 9.11 2.01
CA ARG A 182 -13.18 10.32 2.61
C ARG A 182 -14.13 11.01 3.61
N LYS A 183 -15.33 10.44 3.84
CA LYS A 183 -16.42 11.08 4.61
C LYS A 183 -16.63 10.36 5.93
N ALA A 184 -16.63 11.12 7.02
CA ALA A 184 -16.72 10.60 8.37
C ALA A 184 -18.00 9.79 8.59
N GLU A 185 -19.15 10.26 8.12
CA GLU A 185 -20.42 9.54 8.28
C GLU A 185 -20.45 8.21 7.50
N VAL A 186 -19.81 8.13 6.32
CA VAL A 186 -19.68 6.86 5.59
C VAL A 186 -18.80 5.88 6.38
N MET A 187 -17.68 6.35 6.94
CA MET A 187 -16.82 5.53 7.80
C MET A 187 -17.58 4.97 9.01
N ARG A 188 -18.33 5.82 9.71
CA ARG A 188 -19.12 5.45 10.89
C ARG A 188 -20.13 4.36 10.56
N ARG A 189 -20.88 4.53 9.46
CA ARG A 189 -21.93 3.61 9.03
C ARG A 189 -21.36 2.32 8.46
N ALA A 190 -20.24 2.38 7.73
CA ALA A 190 -19.52 1.21 7.24
C ALA A 190 -18.99 0.35 8.38
N ALA A 191 -18.38 0.95 9.40
CA ALA A 191 -17.92 0.22 10.58
C ALA A 191 -19.08 -0.48 11.30
N ALA A 192 -20.23 0.20 11.48
CA ALA A 192 -21.43 -0.39 12.07
C ALA A 192 -22.02 -1.53 11.21
N ALA A 193 -21.88 -1.46 9.89
CA ALA A 193 -22.32 -2.48 8.94
C ALA A 193 -21.37 -3.70 8.85
N GLY A 194 -20.21 -3.65 9.49
CA GLY A 194 -19.24 -4.74 9.54
C GLY A 194 -18.05 -4.61 8.60
N ALA A 195 -17.66 -3.37 8.23
CA ALA A 195 -16.36 -3.11 7.64
C ALA A 195 -15.22 -3.37 8.67
N ASP A 196 -14.09 -3.83 8.17
CA ASP A 196 -12.91 -4.20 8.94
C ASP A 196 -11.75 -3.21 8.75
N ILE A 197 -11.74 -2.42 7.68
CA ILE A 197 -10.69 -1.44 7.35
C ILE A 197 -11.33 -0.17 6.80
N LEU A 198 -10.80 1.00 7.19
CA LEU A 198 -11.11 2.29 6.56
C LEU A 198 -9.95 2.70 5.65
N ASN A 199 -10.23 2.93 4.37
CA ASN A 199 -9.25 3.34 3.38
C ASN A 199 -9.54 4.78 2.93
N ASP A 200 -8.71 5.74 3.33
CA ASP A 200 -8.91 7.16 3.01
C ASP A 200 -7.76 7.71 2.16
N VAL A 201 -8.08 7.96 0.89
CA VAL A 201 -7.16 8.54 -0.10
C VAL A 201 -6.69 9.97 0.24
N SER A 202 -7.35 10.64 1.18
CA SER A 202 -6.99 11.97 1.70
C SER A 202 -6.26 11.92 3.03
N ALA A 203 -6.04 10.73 3.59
CA ALA A 203 -5.42 10.53 4.90
C ALA A 203 -6.10 11.36 6.01
N PHE A 204 -7.44 11.42 6.02
CA PHE A 204 -8.29 12.16 6.95
C PHE A 204 -8.07 13.68 6.94
N THR A 205 -7.77 14.26 5.76
CA THR A 205 -7.70 15.72 5.60
C THR A 205 -8.86 16.30 4.80
N HIS A 206 -9.72 15.46 4.21
CA HIS A 206 -10.87 15.94 3.45
C HIS A 206 -12.05 16.34 4.34
N ASP A 207 -12.49 15.44 5.22
CA ASP A 207 -13.56 15.67 6.18
C ASP A 207 -12.94 15.93 7.58
N PRO A 208 -13.24 17.09 8.21
CA PRO A 208 -12.70 17.43 9.53
C PRO A 208 -13.00 16.42 10.64
N GLU A 209 -14.10 15.67 10.54
CA GLU A 209 -14.51 14.70 11.56
C GLU A 209 -13.88 13.31 11.32
N ALA A 210 -13.30 13.05 10.13
CA ALA A 210 -12.89 11.71 9.73
C ALA A 210 -11.83 11.09 10.63
N LEU A 211 -10.88 11.89 11.14
CA LEU A 211 -9.83 11.39 12.03
C LEU A 211 -10.40 10.96 13.39
N GLU A 212 -11.34 11.73 13.94
CA GLU A 212 -12.02 11.41 15.20
C GLU A 212 -12.86 10.14 15.03
N VAL A 213 -13.66 10.07 13.96
CA VAL A 213 -14.46 8.87 13.65
C VAL A 213 -13.57 7.64 13.46
N ALA A 214 -12.47 7.75 12.70
CA ALA A 214 -11.55 6.64 12.49
C ALA A 214 -11.00 6.12 13.83
N ALA A 215 -10.64 7.02 14.75
CA ALA A 215 -10.21 6.65 16.09
C ALA A 215 -11.30 5.95 16.91
N GLU A 216 -12.54 6.46 16.88
CA GLU A 216 -13.69 5.88 17.58
C GLU A 216 -14.02 4.44 17.11
N THR A 217 -13.91 4.18 15.80
CA THR A 217 -14.20 2.84 15.25
C THR A 217 -13.22 1.78 15.74
N GLY A 218 -11.99 2.18 16.06
CA GLY A 218 -10.90 1.28 16.39
C GLY A 218 -10.49 0.35 15.23
N LEU A 219 -10.95 0.58 14.00
CA LEU A 219 -10.57 -0.23 12.84
C LEU A 219 -9.15 0.14 12.37
N PRO A 220 -8.42 -0.79 11.74
CA PRO A 220 -7.28 -0.46 10.90
C PRO A 220 -7.61 0.57 9.82
N ILE A 221 -6.62 1.40 9.50
CA ILE A 221 -6.74 2.51 8.56
C ILE A 221 -5.67 2.44 7.46
N VAL A 222 -6.01 2.89 6.26
CA VAL A 222 -5.06 3.15 5.17
C VAL A 222 -4.98 4.66 4.93
N LEU A 223 -3.77 5.20 5.00
CA LEU A 223 -3.46 6.61 4.75
C LEU A 223 -2.73 6.71 3.41
N MET A 224 -3.31 7.41 2.44
CA MET A 224 -2.66 7.64 1.15
C MET A 224 -2.09 9.05 1.05
N HIS A 225 -0.95 9.18 0.37
CA HIS A 225 -0.51 10.48 -0.11
C HIS A 225 -1.28 10.91 -1.37
N ALA A 226 -1.96 12.04 -1.29
CA ALA A 226 -2.45 12.80 -2.44
C ALA A 226 -2.06 14.28 -2.30
N GLN A 227 -1.59 14.90 -3.40
CA GLN A 227 -1.34 16.35 -3.43
C GLN A 227 -2.46 17.02 -4.23
N GLY A 228 -3.15 17.98 -3.62
CA GLY A 228 -4.26 18.71 -4.25
C GLY A 228 -5.59 17.94 -4.24
N ASP A 229 -6.66 18.62 -4.66
CA ASP A 229 -7.98 18.01 -4.82
C ASP A 229 -8.02 17.13 -6.08
N PRO A 230 -8.79 16.02 -6.16
CA PRO A 230 -8.86 15.20 -7.36
C PRO A 230 -9.15 15.92 -8.67
N LYS A 231 -9.82 17.08 -8.62
CA LYS A 231 -10.07 17.93 -9.79
C LYS A 231 -8.84 18.72 -10.26
N THR A 232 -7.93 19.09 -9.36
CA THR A 232 -6.79 20.00 -9.65
C THR A 232 -5.41 19.36 -9.44
N MET A 233 -5.36 18.17 -8.81
CA MET A 233 -4.11 17.55 -8.35
C MET A 233 -3.04 17.35 -9.43
N ASN A 234 -3.45 17.20 -10.70
CA ASN A 234 -2.55 16.93 -11.81
C ASN A 234 -2.18 18.17 -12.64
N GLU A 235 -2.65 19.37 -12.27
CA GLU A 235 -2.42 20.59 -13.05
C GLU A 235 -0.98 21.08 -12.94
N ASN A 236 -0.41 21.12 -11.72
CA ASN A 236 0.99 21.52 -11.52
C ASN A 236 1.57 20.98 -10.18
N PRO A 237 1.65 19.66 -9.98
CA PRO A 237 2.25 19.11 -8.77
C PRO A 237 3.75 19.41 -8.70
N GLN A 238 4.16 20.10 -7.63
CA GLN A 238 5.54 20.46 -7.37
C GLN A 238 6.09 19.68 -6.18
N TYR A 239 7.26 19.07 -6.37
CA TYR A 239 8.03 18.38 -5.34
C TYR A 239 9.49 18.80 -5.44
N ASP A 240 10.16 18.93 -4.30
CA ASP A 240 11.62 19.10 -4.26
C ASP A 240 12.27 17.74 -4.57
N ASP A 241 11.79 16.70 -3.88
CA ASP A 241 12.15 15.31 -4.11
C ASP A 241 10.90 14.47 -3.78
N VAL A 242 10.20 14.01 -4.82
CA VAL A 242 8.88 13.37 -4.64
C VAL A 242 8.94 12.16 -3.71
N VAL A 243 10.04 11.43 -3.67
CA VAL A 243 10.13 10.24 -2.81
C VAL A 243 10.21 10.66 -1.35
N LEU A 244 11.04 11.67 -1.04
CA LEU A 244 11.22 12.17 0.32
C LEU A 244 10.03 13.02 0.80
N ASP A 245 9.43 13.80 -0.09
CA ASP A 245 8.29 14.65 0.23
C ASP A 245 7.03 13.82 0.50
N VAL A 246 6.81 12.73 -0.26
CA VAL A 246 5.74 11.76 0.03
C VAL A 246 5.99 11.05 1.36
N PHE A 247 7.25 10.71 1.66
CA PHE A 247 7.61 10.09 2.95
C PHE A 247 7.27 11.03 4.11
N ASP A 248 7.73 12.28 4.05
CA ASP A 248 7.53 13.26 5.12
C ASP A 248 6.03 13.55 5.34
N TYR A 249 5.24 13.60 4.28
CA TYR A 249 3.80 13.76 4.37
C TYR A 249 3.15 12.57 5.11
N LEU A 250 3.45 11.34 4.68
CA LEU A 250 2.90 10.13 5.29
C LEU A 250 3.33 10.00 6.75
N GLU A 251 4.59 10.31 7.07
CA GLU A 251 5.07 10.34 8.45
C GLU A 251 4.27 11.33 9.31
N GLY A 252 4.03 12.54 8.80
CA GLY A 252 3.21 13.54 9.49
C GLY A 252 1.77 13.07 9.72
N ARG A 253 1.14 12.39 8.74
CA ARG A 253 -0.22 11.85 8.88
C ARG A 253 -0.28 10.68 9.85
N ILE A 254 0.71 9.79 9.84
CA ILE A 254 0.86 8.70 10.82
C ILE A 254 0.95 9.28 12.23
N GLN A 255 1.81 10.29 12.44
CA GLN A 255 1.94 10.97 13.73
C GLN A 255 0.63 11.62 14.20
N ALA A 256 -0.11 12.27 13.29
CA ALA A 256 -1.42 12.84 13.61
C ALA A 256 -2.43 11.75 14.04
N CYS A 257 -2.45 10.60 13.37
CA CYS A 257 -3.31 9.47 13.72
C CYS A 257 -2.95 8.85 15.08
N VAL A 258 -1.66 8.67 15.34
CA VAL A 258 -1.16 8.19 16.65
C VAL A 258 -1.52 9.17 17.77
N ALA A 259 -1.38 10.48 17.55
CA ALA A 259 -1.77 11.51 18.51
C ALA A 259 -3.28 11.52 18.78
N ALA A 260 -4.11 11.17 17.79
CA ALA A 260 -5.56 10.99 17.94
C ALA A 260 -5.96 9.66 18.63
N GLY A 261 -5.00 8.81 18.98
CA GLY A 261 -5.23 7.55 19.69
C GLY A 261 -5.29 6.30 18.81
N ILE A 262 -5.05 6.41 17.51
CA ILE A 262 -4.99 5.25 16.61
C ILE A 262 -3.64 4.54 16.78
N PRO A 263 -3.60 3.27 17.24
CA PRO A 263 -2.33 2.57 17.43
C PRO A 263 -1.55 2.46 16.11
N LYS A 264 -0.24 2.73 16.12
CA LYS A 264 0.63 2.62 14.92
C LYS A 264 0.50 1.26 14.22
N ALA A 265 0.30 0.18 14.99
CA ALA A 265 0.09 -1.19 14.48
C ALA A 265 -1.19 -1.37 13.63
N LYS A 266 -2.12 -0.41 13.66
CA LYS A 266 -3.36 -0.40 12.88
C LYS A 266 -3.29 0.51 11.63
N ILE A 267 -2.14 1.14 11.37
CA ILE A 267 -1.99 2.10 10.29
C ILE A 267 -1.27 1.43 9.11
N VAL A 268 -1.75 1.66 7.89
CA VAL A 268 -1.11 1.27 6.63
C VAL A 268 -0.86 2.53 5.80
N ALA A 269 0.26 2.61 5.10
CA ALA A 269 0.60 3.76 4.26
C ALA A 269 0.57 3.42 2.76
N ASP A 270 -0.01 4.28 1.94
CA ASP A 270 0.01 4.21 0.47
C ASP A 270 0.70 5.45 -0.13
N PRO A 271 1.82 5.28 -0.89
CA PRO A 271 2.50 6.39 -1.57
C PRO A 271 1.67 7.12 -2.64
N GLY A 272 0.50 6.58 -3.02
CA GLY A 272 -0.52 7.22 -3.85
C GLY A 272 -0.09 7.45 -5.29
N ILE A 273 0.30 6.38 -6.00
CA ILE A 273 0.66 6.46 -7.43
C ILE A 273 -0.49 7.08 -8.24
N GLY A 274 -0.22 8.06 -9.09
CA GLY A 274 -1.22 8.73 -9.93
C GLY A 274 -2.07 9.79 -9.22
N PHE A 275 -1.83 10.05 -7.93
CA PHE A 275 -2.51 11.09 -7.16
C PHE A 275 -1.57 12.28 -6.93
N GLY A 276 -1.77 13.34 -7.71
CA GLY A 276 -0.96 14.56 -7.68
C GLY A 276 0.48 14.35 -8.16
N LYS A 277 0.68 13.53 -9.20
CA LYS A 277 2.01 13.10 -9.65
C LYS A 277 2.07 12.97 -11.17
N HIS A 278 3.05 13.62 -11.79
CA HIS A 278 3.42 13.38 -13.19
C HIS A 278 4.02 11.98 -13.39
N LEU A 279 4.21 11.57 -14.65
CA LEU A 279 4.77 10.26 -14.97
C LEU A 279 6.12 10.02 -14.28
N HIS A 280 7.06 10.97 -14.41
CA HIS A 280 8.39 10.84 -13.81
C HIS A 280 8.32 10.78 -12.27
N HIS A 281 7.39 11.51 -11.64
CA HIS A 281 7.14 11.42 -10.20
C HIS A 281 6.68 10.02 -9.79
N ASN A 282 5.71 9.45 -10.51
CA ASN A 282 5.23 8.11 -10.22
C ASN A 282 6.34 7.06 -10.39
N VAL A 283 7.17 7.19 -11.44
CA VAL A 283 8.29 6.26 -11.70
C VAL A 283 9.33 6.36 -10.58
N ALA A 284 9.63 7.58 -10.10
CA ALA A 284 10.53 7.79 -8.97
C ALA A 284 9.99 7.17 -7.68
N VAL A 285 8.70 7.33 -7.37
CA VAL A 285 8.07 6.68 -6.21
C VAL A 285 8.13 5.15 -6.31
N MET A 286 7.87 4.58 -7.49
CA MET A 286 8.02 3.13 -7.72
C MET A 286 9.46 2.65 -7.48
N ALA A 287 10.46 3.42 -7.92
CA ALA A 287 11.87 3.10 -7.68
C ALA A 287 12.29 3.27 -6.22
N GLY A 288 11.57 4.09 -5.45
CA GLY A 288 11.83 4.40 -4.04
C GLY A 288 11.02 3.57 -3.04
N LEU A 289 10.22 2.58 -3.46
CA LEU A 289 9.22 1.93 -2.59
C LEU A 289 9.79 1.37 -1.27
N SER A 290 10.98 0.79 -1.30
CA SER A 290 11.59 0.20 -0.10
C SER A 290 11.91 1.22 0.99
N LEU A 291 12.11 2.50 0.63
CA LEU A 291 12.37 3.60 1.56
C LEU A 291 11.21 3.80 2.55
N TYR A 292 9.97 3.61 2.09
CA TYR A 292 8.77 3.84 2.91
C TYR A 292 8.60 2.84 4.05
N HIS A 293 9.33 1.72 4.07
CA HIS A 293 9.38 0.86 5.26
C HIS A 293 9.97 1.58 6.48
N GLY A 294 10.74 2.65 6.28
CA GLY A 294 11.24 3.52 7.35
C GLY A 294 10.14 4.32 8.09
N LEU A 295 8.89 4.28 7.61
CA LEU A 295 7.71 4.78 8.32
C LEU A 295 7.29 3.87 9.49
N GLY A 296 7.71 2.60 9.45
CA GLY A 296 7.39 1.65 10.51
C GLY A 296 5.99 1.03 10.44
N VAL A 297 5.33 1.15 9.29
CA VAL A 297 3.97 0.63 9.06
C VAL A 297 3.96 -0.23 7.79
N PRO A 298 2.98 -1.15 7.64
CA PRO A 298 2.75 -1.83 6.37
C PRO A 298 2.50 -0.84 5.22
N LEU A 299 2.88 -1.26 4.01
CA LEU A 299 2.66 -0.50 2.79
C LEU A 299 1.56 -1.13 1.94
N LEU A 300 0.72 -0.28 1.35
CA LEU A 300 -0.23 -0.62 0.31
C LEU A 300 0.20 0.02 -1.01
N LEU A 301 0.05 -0.71 -2.10
CA LEU A 301 0.35 -0.23 -3.45
C LEU A 301 -0.84 -0.43 -4.38
N GLY A 302 -1.50 0.68 -4.75
CA GLY A 302 -2.50 0.70 -5.82
C GLY A 302 -1.90 1.21 -7.14
N VAL A 303 -1.56 0.32 -8.08
CA VAL A 303 -1.06 0.72 -9.44
C VAL A 303 -1.89 0.12 -10.57
N SER A 304 -2.77 -0.83 -10.26
CA SER A 304 -3.57 -1.57 -11.24
C SER A 304 -4.29 -0.64 -12.22
N ARG A 305 -4.01 -0.85 -13.52
CA ARG A 305 -4.60 -0.16 -14.68
C ARG A 305 -4.39 1.37 -14.73
N LYS A 306 -3.51 1.93 -13.90
CA LYS A 306 -3.27 3.39 -13.85
C LYS A 306 -2.67 3.96 -15.14
N LYS A 307 -2.93 5.25 -15.37
CA LYS A 307 -2.51 6.01 -16.56
C LYS A 307 -1.00 5.92 -16.84
N MET A 308 -0.19 5.86 -15.78
CA MET A 308 1.25 5.65 -15.85
C MET A 308 1.64 4.46 -16.74
N ILE A 309 0.97 3.32 -16.60
CA ILE A 309 1.23 2.12 -17.42
C ILE A 309 0.91 2.42 -18.89
N GLY A 310 -0.24 3.07 -19.14
CA GLY A 310 -0.63 3.48 -20.48
C GLY A 310 0.38 4.42 -21.13
N GLN A 311 0.95 5.36 -20.36
CA GLN A 311 1.96 6.30 -20.85
C GLN A 311 3.32 5.63 -21.14
N LEU A 312 3.73 4.65 -20.34
CA LEU A 312 5.01 3.94 -20.53
C LEU A 312 4.94 2.92 -21.66
N CYS A 313 3.80 2.25 -21.82
CA CYS A 313 3.63 1.13 -22.74
C CYS A 313 2.85 1.49 -24.01
N ASN A 314 2.40 2.75 -24.14
CA ASN A 314 1.52 3.20 -25.21
C ASN A 314 0.21 2.38 -25.30
N VAL A 315 -0.45 2.19 -24.14
CA VAL A 315 -1.71 1.43 -24.01
C VAL A 315 -2.83 2.35 -23.50
N GLU A 316 -3.73 2.73 -24.41
CA GLU A 316 -4.81 3.70 -24.14
C GLU A 316 -5.91 3.13 -23.24
N ASP A 317 -6.41 1.94 -23.53
CA ASP A 317 -7.48 1.31 -22.76
C ASP A 317 -6.95 0.80 -21.42
N ALA A 318 -7.62 1.14 -20.33
CA ALA A 318 -7.26 0.68 -19.00
C ALA A 318 -7.38 -0.83 -18.84
N LYS A 319 -8.31 -1.48 -19.56
CA LYS A 319 -8.53 -2.93 -19.46
C LYS A 319 -7.36 -3.74 -20.03
N ASP A 320 -6.62 -3.17 -20.98
CA ASP A 320 -5.51 -3.84 -21.66
C ASP A 320 -4.17 -3.66 -20.90
N ARG A 321 -4.19 -3.01 -19.74
CA ARG A 321 -3.02 -2.73 -18.90
C ARG A 321 -2.70 -3.83 -17.89
N VAL A 322 -3.33 -5.00 -17.97
CA VAL A 322 -3.07 -6.10 -17.02
C VAL A 322 -1.59 -6.47 -16.97
N PRO A 323 -0.86 -6.71 -18.07
CA PRO A 323 0.56 -7.09 -17.99
C PRO A 323 1.43 -6.06 -17.27
N GLY A 324 1.23 -4.77 -17.56
CA GLY A 324 1.95 -3.69 -16.87
C GLY A 324 1.54 -3.56 -15.39
N SER A 325 0.29 -3.86 -15.06
CA SER A 325 -0.21 -3.88 -13.68
C SER A 325 0.47 -4.98 -12.87
N LEU A 326 0.60 -6.18 -13.44
CA LEU A 326 1.31 -7.31 -12.83
C LEU A 326 2.79 -6.96 -12.60
N ALA A 327 3.45 -6.35 -13.59
CA ALA A 327 4.83 -5.90 -13.46
C ALA A 327 5.01 -4.91 -12.29
N CYS A 328 4.10 -3.93 -12.15
CA CYS A 328 4.13 -2.99 -11.02
C CYS A 328 3.87 -3.67 -9.66
N ALA A 329 2.91 -4.60 -9.60
CA ALA A 329 2.61 -5.33 -8.37
C ALA A 329 3.81 -6.16 -7.89
N ILE A 330 4.44 -6.92 -8.79
CA ILE A 330 5.63 -7.72 -8.47
C ILE A 330 6.83 -6.83 -8.12
N ALA A 331 7.03 -5.70 -8.80
CA ALA A 331 8.08 -4.75 -8.43
C ALA A 331 7.88 -4.20 -7.01
N GLY A 332 6.64 -3.88 -6.62
CA GLY A 332 6.33 -3.46 -5.26
C GLY A 332 6.54 -4.55 -4.22
N ILE A 333 6.08 -5.78 -4.50
CA ILE A 333 6.25 -6.93 -3.62
C ILE A 333 7.74 -7.27 -3.44
N ALA A 334 8.54 -7.21 -4.50
CA ALA A 334 9.99 -7.39 -4.43
C ALA A 334 10.70 -6.28 -3.63
N ALA A 335 10.06 -5.12 -3.47
CA ALA A 335 10.49 -4.05 -2.57
C ALA A 335 9.88 -4.16 -1.15
N GLY A 336 9.20 -5.27 -0.83
CA GLY A 336 8.64 -5.57 0.49
C GLY A 336 7.23 -5.06 0.77
N VAL A 337 6.52 -4.53 -0.22
CA VAL A 337 5.13 -4.07 -0.05
C VAL A 337 4.21 -5.23 0.37
N GLN A 338 3.40 -5.01 1.40
CA GLN A 338 2.55 -6.04 2.01
C GLN A 338 1.17 -6.16 1.36
N PHE A 339 0.59 -5.06 0.85
CA PHE A 339 -0.72 -5.06 0.20
C PHE A 339 -0.63 -4.56 -1.25
N VAL A 340 -1.26 -5.28 -2.17
CA VAL A 340 -1.47 -4.80 -3.54
C VAL A 340 -2.96 -4.64 -3.81
N ARG A 341 -3.36 -3.44 -4.25
CA ARG A 341 -4.75 -3.11 -4.58
C ARG A 341 -4.98 -3.22 -6.08
N VAL A 342 -5.83 -4.16 -6.50
CA VAL A 342 -5.93 -4.62 -7.90
C VAL A 342 -7.36 -4.82 -8.39
N HIS A 343 -7.54 -4.65 -9.72
CA HIS A 343 -8.77 -5.05 -10.41
C HIS A 343 -8.73 -6.54 -10.80
N ASP A 344 -7.56 -7.03 -11.21
CA ASP A 344 -7.32 -8.36 -11.79
C ASP A 344 -6.77 -9.32 -10.72
N VAL A 345 -7.65 -9.80 -9.83
CA VAL A 345 -7.25 -10.59 -8.65
C VAL A 345 -6.64 -11.93 -9.04
N LYS A 346 -7.30 -12.67 -9.93
CA LYS A 346 -6.84 -13.99 -10.39
C LYS A 346 -5.44 -13.94 -11.01
N GLU A 347 -5.21 -12.99 -11.91
CA GLU A 347 -3.94 -12.79 -12.60
C GLU A 347 -2.85 -12.33 -11.62
N THR A 348 -3.20 -11.44 -10.69
CA THR A 348 -2.27 -10.98 -9.65
C THR A 348 -1.85 -12.12 -8.74
N LYS A 349 -2.79 -12.95 -8.29
CA LYS A 349 -2.50 -14.14 -7.48
C LYS A 349 -1.54 -15.09 -8.21
N GLN A 350 -1.83 -15.40 -9.46
CA GLN A 350 -0.95 -16.24 -10.28
C GLN A 350 0.47 -15.65 -10.37
N ALA A 351 0.59 -14.34 -10.63
CA ALA A 351 1.89 -13.67 -10.70
C ALA A 351 2.65 -13.75 -9.36
N ILE A 352 1.96 -13.57 -8.24
CA ILE A 352 2.56 -13.65 -6.90
C ILE A 352 3.04 -15.08 -6.60
N GLU A 353 2.24 -16.10 -6.89
CA GLU A 353 2.60 -17.49 -6.66
C GLU A 353 3.86 -17.89 -7.47
N VAL A 354 3.90 -17.53 -8.76
CA VAL A 354 5.08 -17.76 -9.60
C VAL A 354 6.30 -17.00 -9.07
N TRP A 355 6.14 -15.71 -8.74
CA TRP A 355 7.24 -14.91 -8.20
C TRP A 355 7.79 -15.49 -6.89
N ARG A 356 6.92 -15.90 -5.95
CA ARG A 356 7.33 -16.50 -4.67
C ARG A 356 8.13 -17.78 -4.90
N ALA A 357 7.67 -18.65 -5.79
CA ALA A 357 8.37 -19.90 -6.10
C ALA A 357 9.74 -19.65 -6.75
N CYS A 358 9.82 -18.72 -7.70
CA CYS A 358 11.08 -18.33 -8.35
C CYS A 358 12.06 -17.66 -7.36
N ALA A 359 11.58 -16.73 -6.54
CA ALA A 359 12.40 -16.02 -5.55
C ALA A 359 12.93 -16.98 -4.48
N ALA A 360 12.06 -17.85 -3.95
CA ALA A 360 12.47 -18.89 -3.02
C ALA A 360 13.41 -19.90 -3.71
N GLY A 361 13.20 -20.22 -4.99
CA GLY A 361 13.87 -21.34 -5.66
C GLY A 361 13.33 -22.69 -5.18
N THR A 362 12.03 -22.77 -4.90
CA THR A 362 11.27 -24.00 -4.61
C THR A 362 9.78 -23.72 -4.73
N GLU A 363 9.00 -24.77 -4.97
CA GLU A 363 7.55 -24.81 -4.89
C GLU A 363 7.01 -25.23 -3.50
N LYS A 364 7.88 -25.67 -2.57
CA LYS A 364 7.49 -26.23 -1.27
C LYS A 364 7.63 -25.23 -0.11
N GLY A 365 6.72 -25.29 0.87
CA GLY A 365 6.80 -24.51 2.10
C GLY A 365 6.64 -23.00 1.87
N LEU A 366 5.82 -22.64 0.87
CA LEU A 366 5.48 -21.26 0.53
C LEU A 366 4.13 -20.81 1.14
N ASP A 367 3.48 -21.62 1.97
CA ASP A 367 2.17 -21.26 2.54
C ASP A 367 2.27 -20.29 3.71
#